data_AF-A0A0Q8JGR8-F1
#
_entry.id   AF-A0A0Q8JGR8-F1
#
_cell.length_a   1.000
_cell.length_b   1.000
_cell.length_c   1.000
_cell.angle_alpha   90.00
_cell.angle_beta   90.00
_cell.angle_gamma   90.00
#
_symmetry.space_group_name_H-M   'P 1'
#
loop_
_entity.id
_entity.type
_entity.pdbx_description
1 polymer ?
#
loop_
_entity_poly.entity_id
_entity_poly.type
_entity_poly.pdbx_seq_one_letter_code
_entity_poly.pdbx_strand_id
1 'polypeptide(L)'
;MNRRLFPAPTVLALAVLALAACSQGAPVNTAAPQETTAAPPPPQQSVPDPDADPVARASPPTLTPVALGIFEPGNPVAQATTGKLTIDDLELKGENGSLYKTERVAIVRGGDQYSAGQTYGATMQVEASQTVELRRVIEQVPPKETPANAFCGTVPTGFIALAKVSESTGDVVKLMALQGSDLPAATAQGVGLCASMFYMGKTAEKAPA
;
A
#
# COMPACT_ATOMS: atom_id res chain seq x y z
N MET A 1 6.10 -19.19 -60.04
CA MET A 1 6.50 -20.39 -59.25
C MET A 1 6.87 -19.87 -57.86
N ASN A 2 6.26 -20.17 -56.71
CA ASN A 2 5.34 -21.22 -56.30
C ASN A 2 4.28 -20.69 -55.31
N ARG A 3 3.05 -21.18 -55.46
CA ARG A 3 1.93 -21.16 -54.51
C ARG A 3 2.14 -22.20 -53.40
N ARG A 4 1.63 -21.94 -52.18
CA ARG A 4 0.76 -22.79 -51.30
C ARG A 4 0.17 -21.82 -50.25
N LEU A 5 -1.11 -21.50 -50.06
CA LEU A 5 -2.44 -22.14 -50.08
C LEU A 5 -2.74 -23.17 -48.95
N PHE A 6 -3.40 -22.65 -47.89
CA PHE A 6 -4.49 -23.19 -47.03
C PHE A 6 -4.26 -24.44 -46.14
N PRO A 7 -5.15 -24.78 -45.15
CA PRO A 7 -6.36 -24.10 -44.62
C PRO A 7 -6.53 -24.09 -43.06
N ALA A 8 -7.53 -23.33 -42.56
CA ALA A 8 -8.20 -23.47 -41.25
C ALA A 8 -9.20 -24.66 -41.25
N PRO A 9 -9.68 -25.21 -40.11
CA PRO A 9 -11.03 -24.85 -39.58
C PRO A 9 -11.20 -25.01 -38.03
N THR A 10 -12.00 -24.21 -37.29
CA THR A 10 -13.49 -24.18 -37.07
C THR A 10 -13.99 -25.10 -35.93
N VAL A 11 -15.00 -24.59 -35.19
CA VAL A 11 -16.21 -25.28 -34.62
C VAL A 11 -16.38 -25.36 -33.08
N LEU A 12 -17.35 -24.55 -32.60
CA LEU A 12 -18.48 -24.82 -31.66
C LEU A 12 -18.37 -25.83 -30.50
N ALA A 13 -18.88 -25.43 -29.33
CA ALA A 13 -20.16 -25.91 -28.74
C ALA A 13 -20.41 -25.18 -27.39
N LEU A 14 -21.44 -24.35 -27.21
CA LEU A 14 -22.88 -24.62 -26.97
C LEU A 14 -23.23 -25.43 -25.69
N ALA A 15 -23.88 -24.71 -24.76
CA ALA A 15 -25.03 -25.11 -23.90
C ALA A 15 -24.84 -26.30 -22.92
N VAL A 16 -25.40 -26.33 -21.71
CA VAL A 16 -26.83 -26.29 -21.38
C VAL A 16 -26.99 -26.02 -19.87
N LEU A 17 -27.97 -25.19 -19.51
CA LEU A 17 -28.52 -25.01 -18.16
C LEU A 17 -29.21 -26.28 -17.66
N ALA A 18 -29.00 -26.65 -16.39
CA ALA A 18 -29.93 -27.51 -15.66
C ALA A 18 -30.19 -26.94 -14.25
N LEU A 19 -31.29 -26.19 -14.14
CA LEU A 19 -31.96 -25.87 -12.89
C LEU A 19 -32.65 -27.15 -12.39
N ALA A 20 -32.07 -27.82 -11.40
CA ALA A 20 -32.74 -28.87 -10.64
C ALA A 20 -33.27 -28.25 -9.33
N ALA A 21 -34.48 -27.71 -9.37
CA ALA A 21 -35.23 -27.35 -8.18
C ALA A 21 -35.84 -28.63 -7.58
N CYS A 22 -35.09 -29.31 -6.71
CA CYS A 22 -35.66 -30.35 -5.86
C CYS A 22 -36.46 -29.68 -4.74
N SER A 23 -37.79 -29.68 -4.89
CA SER A 23 -38.74 -29.42 -3.81
C SER A 23 -38.55 -30.49 -2.72
N GLN A 24 -37.74 -30.19 -1.72
CA GLN A 24 -37.63 -31.03 -0.52
C GLN A 24 -38.95 -30.91 0.26
N GLY A 25 -39.74 -31.98 0.23
CA GLY A 25 -40.84 -32.16 1.16
C GLY A 25 -40.29 -32.09 2.57
N ALA A 26 -40.78 -31.14 3.37
CA ALA A 26 -40.38 -31.00 4.75
C ALA A 26 -40.73 -32.28 5.53
N PRO A 27 -39.80 -32.89 6.28
CA PRO A 27 -40.15 -33.96 7.20
C PRO A 27 -41.08 -33.39 8.28
N VAL A 28 -42.24 -34.00 8.44
CA VAL A 28 -43.13 -33.76 9.59
C VAL A 28 -42.38 -34.17 10.85
N ASN A 29 -42.04 -33.16 11.64
CA ASN A 29 -41.27 -33.27 12.87
C ASN A 29 -42.24 -33.68 14.00
N THR A 30 -42.37 -34.97 14.28
CA THR A 30 -43.19 -35.50 15.38
C THR A 30 -42.40 -35.55 16.69
N ALA A 31 -41.64 -34.49 17.00
CA ALA A 31 -40.98 -34.33 18.29
C ALA A 31 -41.93 -33.60 19.24
N ALA A 32 -42.12 -34.15 20.45
CA ALA A 32 -42.87 -33.50 21.53
C ALA A 32 -42.26 -32.10 21.81
N PRO A 33 -43.06 -31.10 22.25
CA PRO A 33 -42.55 -29.77 22.54
C PRO A 33 -41.39 -29.88 23.52
N GLN A 34 -40.17 -29.55 23.07
CA GLN A 34 -39.07 -29.37 24.00
C GLN A 34 -39.42 -28.16 24.86
N GLU A 35 -39.54 -28.39 26.16
CA GLU A 35 -39.61 -27.32 27.14
C GLU A 35 -38.46 -26.35 26.85
N THR A 36 -38.82 -25.16 26.37
CA THR A 36 -37.86 -24.11 26.10
C THR A 36 -37.45 -23.57 27.46
N THR A 37 -36.43 -24.17 28.07
CA THR A 37 -35.75 -23.54 29.20
C THR A 37 -35.25 -22.19 28.69
N ALA A 38 -35.85 -21.11 29.18
CA ALA A 38 -35.41 -19.76 28.87
C ALA A 38 -33.90 -19.67 29.13
N ALA A 39 -33.16 -19.16 28.15
CA ALA A 39 -31.75 -18.86 28.36
C ALA A 39 -31.63 -17.95 29.59
N PRO A 40 -30.69 -18.23 30.52
CA PRO A 40 -30.49 -17.37 31.67
C PRO A 40 -30.27 -15.92 31.18
N PRO A 41 -30.82 -14.92 31.89
CA PRO A 41 -30.68 -13.53 31.47
C PRO A 41 -29.18 -13.20 31.32
N PRO A 42 -28.81 -12.40 30.30
CA PRO A 42 -27.43 -11.98 30.14
C PRO A 42 -26.95 -11.34 31.44
N PRO A 43 -25.69 -11.60 31.86
CA PRO A 43 -25.15 -10.97 33.05
C PRO A 43 -25.34 -9.45 32.93
N GLN A 44 -25.84 -8.84 34.01
CA GLN A 44 -26.05 -7.40 34.05
C GLN A 44 -24.73 -6.70 33.68
N GLN A 45 -24.71 -6.01 32.54
CA GLN A 45 -23.58 -5.18 32.17
C GLN A 45 -23.44 -4.13 33.28
N SER A 46 -22.29 -4.11 33.95
CA SER A 46 -21.97 -3.10 34.95
C SER A 46 -22.16 -1.72 34.31
N VAL A 47 -23.14 -0.96 34.81
CA VAL A 47 -23.34 0.42 34.41
C VAL A 47 -22.05 1.16 34.79
N PRO A 48 -21.38 1.85 33.85
CA PRO A 48 -20.22 2.66 34.18
C PRO A 48 -20.59 3.65 35.28
N ASP A 49 -19.80 3.69 36.35
CA ASP A 49 -20.00 4.60 37.48
C ASP A 49 -20.02 6.05 36.96
N PRO A 50 -21.13 6.81 37.15
CA PRO A 50 -21.25 8.17 36.66
C PRO A 50 -20.29 9.15 37.36
N ASP A 51 -19.75 8.76 38.52
CA ASP A 51 -18.81 9.55 39.31
C ASP A 51 -17.35 9.09 39.11
N ALA A 52 -17.10 8.12 38.23
CA ALA A 52 -15.74 7.70 37.91
C ALA A 52 -14.98 8.81 37.19
N ASP A 53 -13.78 9.12 37.69
CA ASP A 53 -12.86 10.03 37.03
C ASP A 53 -12.61 9.58 35.58
N PRO A 54 -12.62 10.50 34.59
CA PRO A 54 -12.32 10.16 33.20
C PRO A 54 -10.95 9.49 33.11
N VAL A 55 -10.95 8.20 32.78
CA VAL A 55 -9.70 7.47 32.53
C VAL A 55 -9.05 8.04 31.27
N ALA A 56 -7.88 8.67 31.45
CA ALA A 56 -7.07 9.16 30.34
C ALA A 56 -6.66 7.96 29.47
N ARG A 57 -7.30 7.82 28.30
CA ARG A 57 -6.84 6.86 27.29
C ARG A 57 -5.48 7.34 26.81
N ALA A 58 -4.49 6.45 26.80
CA ALA A 58 -3.23 6.71 26.12
C ALA A 58 -3.54 7.06 24.66
N SER A 59 -2.99 8.19 24.19
CA SER A 59 -3.11 8.56 22.78
C SER A 59 -2.53 7.44 21.91
N PRO A 60 -3.14 7.13 20.76
CA PRO A 60 -2.56 6.18 19.81
C PRO A 60 -1.12 6.58 19.47
N PRO A 61 -0.20 5.62 19.33
CA PRO A 61 1.17 5.93 18.96
C PRO A 61 1.20 6.58 17.56
N THR A 62 1.75 7.78 17.47
CA THR A 62 1.99 8.46 16.19
C THR A 62 3.22 7.85 15.53
N LEU A 63 3.06 7.35 14.31
CA LEU A 63 4.19 6.86 13.52
C LEU A 63 5.12 8.02 13.18
N THR A 64 6.42 7.92 13.44
CA THR A 64 7.41 8.99 13.16
C THR A 64 7.82 8.99 11.68
N PRO A 65 7.98 10.15 11.02
CA PRO A 65 8.49 10.20 9.65
C PRO A 65 9.95 9.76 9.58
N VAL A 66 10.31 9.05 8.51
CA VAL A 66 11.68 8.65 8.20
C VAL A 66 12.45 9.77 7.51
N ALA A 67 11.77 10.58 6.69
CA ALA A 67 12.36 11.72 6.00
C ALA A 67 11.34 12.84 5.85
N LEU A 68 11.79 14.08 6.08
CA LEU A 68 11.07 15.32 5.79
C LEU A 68 12.06 16.32 5.19
N GLY A 69 11.56 17.19 4.30
CA GLY A 69 12.34 18.27 3.69
C GLY A 69 12.43 18.18 2.18
N ILE A 70 13.43 18.85 1.63
CA ILE A 70 13.64 19.01 0.18
C ILE A 70 14.89 18.23 -0.23
N PHE A 71 14.75 17.38 -1.25
CA PHE A 71 15.79 16.47 -1.71
C PHE A 71 16.02 16.60 -3.21
N GLU A 72 17.29 16.60 -3.62
CA GLU A 72 17.68 16.66 -5.02
C GLU A 72 17.63 15.25 -5.65
N PRO A 73 17.31 15.10 -6.94
CA PRO A 73 17.27 13.79 -7.58
C PRO A 73 18.66 13.16 -7.62
N GLY A 74 18.77 11.93 -7.12
CA GLY A 74 20.05 11.20 -7.08
C GLY A 74 20.28 10.27 -8.27
N ASN A 75 19.25 9.99 -9.07
CA ASN A 75 19.37 9.18 -10.28
C ASN A 75 18.47 9.68 -11.43
N PRO A 76 18.67 9.19 -12.67
CA PRO A 76 17.87 9.62 -13.83
C PRO A 76 16.37 9.35 -13.68
N VAL A 77 15.98 8.30 -12.94
CA VAL A 77 14.58 7.98 -12.68
C VAL A 77 13.93 9.07 -11.81
N ALA A 78 14.57 9.46 -10.71
CA ALA A 78 14.10 10.56 -9.85
C ALA A 78 14.01 11.88 -10.62
N GLN A 79 15.03 12.19 -11.43
CA GLN A 79 15.07 13.39 -12.25
C GLN A 79 13.88 13.46 -13.23
N ALA A 80 13.57 12.35 -13.91
CA ALA A 80 12.45 12.29 -14.85
C ALA A 80 11.09 12.29 -14.16
N THR A 81 10.97 11.58 -13.04
CA THR A 81 9.69 11.31 -12.36
C THR A 81 9.18 12.52 -11.57
N THR A 82 10.07 13.22 -10.86
CA THR A 82 9.68 14.37 -10.02
C THR A 82 10.58 15.57 -10.18
N GLY A 83 11.83 15.39 -10.63
CA GLY A 83 12.88 16.36 -10.38
C GLY A 83 13.18 16.42 -8.88
N LYS A 84 13.43 17.61 -8.35
CA LYS A 84 13.52 17.83 -6.90
C LYS A 84 12.22 17.41 -6.20
N LEU A 85 12.33 16.76 -5.04
CA LEU A 85 11.22 16.21 -4.28
C LEU A 85 11.13 16.89 -2.92
N THR A 86 9.95 17.40 -2.57
CA THR A 86 9.61 17.82 -1.21
C THR A 86 8.80 16.71 -0.55
N ILE A 87 9.23 16.28 0.63
CA ILE A 87 8.53 15.30 1.47
C ILE A 87 8.07 16.02 2.72
N ASP A 88 6.76 16.21 2.83
CA ASP A 88 6.09 16.72 4.03
C ASP A 88 5.45 15.55 4.79
N ASP A 89 4.76 15.83 5.89
CA ASP A 89 4.18 14.77 6.73
C ASP A 89 3.03 14.03 6.02
N LEU A 90 2.16 14.78 5.33
CA LEU A 90 0.94 14.27 4.68
C LEU A 90 0.97 14.37 3.15
N GLU A 91 2.08 14.78 2.56
CA GLU A 91 2.18 14.90 1.10
C GLU A 91 3.62 14.82 0.57
N LEU A 92 3.74 14.45 -0.70
CA LEU A 92 4.96 14.53 -1.49
C LEU A 92 4.71 15.39 -2.72
N LYS A 93 5.64 16.31 -3.01
CA LYS A 93 5.55 17.24 -4.15
C LYS A 93 6.79 17.18 -5.01
N GLY A 94 6.60 16.89 -6.29
CA GLY A 94 7.65 16.99 -7.30
C GLY A 94 7.75 18.40 -7.88
N GLU A 95 8.96 18.81 -8.25
CA GLU A 95 9.24 20.06 -8.98
C GLU A 95 8.50 20.14 -10.32
N ASN A 96 8.20 19.00 -10.94
CA ASN A 96 7.37 18.92 -12.14
C ASN A 96 5.87 19.17 -11.90
N GLY A 97 5.46 19.52 -10.68
CA GLY A 97 4.08 19.81 -10.32
C GLY A 97 3.25 18.59 -9.94
N SER A 98 3.85 17.40 -9.82
CA SER A 98 3.17 16.25 -9.23
C SER A 98 2.92 16.44 -7.74
N LEU A 99 1.76 15.96 -7.27
CA LEU A 99 1.37 15.97 -5.87
C LEU A 99 0.78 14.61 -5.48
N TYR A 100 1.21 14.09 -4.34
CA TYR A 100 0.67 12.87 -3.74
C TYR A 100 0.31 13.19 -2.30
N LYS A 101 -0.98 13.25 -1.97
CA LYS A 101 -1.40 13.29 -0.56
C LYS A 101 -1.31 11.88 -0.01
N THR A 102 -0.81 11.75 1.20
CA THR A 102 -0.46 10.47 1.79
C THR A 102 -0.82 10.37 3.26
N GLU A 103 -1.10 9.14 3.69
CA GLU A 103 -1.22 8.77 5.09
C GLU A 103 -0.15 7.74 5.43
N ARG A 104 0.53 7.89 6.56
CA ARG A 104 1.51 6.92 7.05
C ARG A 104 0.76 5.75 7.67
N VAL A 105 0.91 4.55 7.09
CA VAL A 105 0.12 3.37 7.48
C VAL A 105 0.95 2.32 8.22
N ALA A 106 2.27 2.31 8.06
CA ALA A 106 3.16 1.40 8.77
C ALA A 106 4.60 1.89 8.81
N ILE A 107 5.36 1.36 9.77
CA ILE A 107 6.81 1.33 9.76
C ILE A 107 7.23 -0.13 9.67
N VAL A 108 7.97 -0.48 8.62
CA VAL A 108 8.44 -1.84 8.30
C VAL A 108 9.97 -1.84 8.23
N ARG A 109 10.57 -3.01 8.00
CA ARG A 109 12.01 -3.18 7.81
C ARG A 109 12.35 -3.52 6.37
N GLY A 110 13.59 -3.24 5.97
CA GLY A 110 14.12 -3.65 4.67
C GLY A 110 13.98 -5.16 4.41
N GLY A 111 14.09 -6.00 5.43
CA GLY A 111 13.94 -7.45 5.30
C GLY A 111 12.50 -7.91 5.06
N ASP A 112 11.51 -7.06 5.30
CA ASP A 112 10.11 -7.41 5.15
C ASP A 112 9.72 -7.48 3.67
N GLN A 113 8.75 -8.35 3.37
CA GLN A 113 8.23 -8.52 2.02
C GLN A 113 7.06 -7.57 1.74
N TYR A 114 7.09 -6.88 0.61
CA TYR A 114 5.97 -6.07 0.13
C TYR A 114 5.06 -6.83 -0.86
N SER A 115 5.59 -7.92 -1.41
CA SER A 115 4.92 -8.90 -2.26
C SER A 115 5.66 -10.23 -2.13
N ALA A 116 5.02 -11.34 -2.52
CA ALA A 116 5.59 -12.68 -2.37
C ALA A 116 7.00 -12.78 -3.01
N GLY A 117 8.01 -13.09 -2.20
CA GLY A 117 9.40 -13.22 -2.60
C GLY A 117 10.14 -11.89 -2.84
N GLN A 118 9.51 -10.73 -2.63
CA GLN A 118 10.10 -9.42 -2.90
C GLN A 118 10.20 -8.59 -1.62
N THR A 119 11.42 -8.15 -1.27
CA THR A 119 11.68 -7.36 -0.05
C THR A 119 11.95 -5.90 -0.36
N TYR A 120 11.64 -5.02 0.60
CA TYR A 120 11.93 -3.59 0.50
C TYR A 120 13.43 -3.33 0.34
N GLY A 121 14.26 -4.00 1.13
CA GLY A 121 15.71 -3.85 1.17
C GLY A 121 16.37 -4.19 -0.15
N ALA A 122 15.97 -5.30 -0.78
CA ALA A 122 16.49 -5.68 -2.09
C ALA A 122 16.12 -4.66 -3.18
N THR A 123 14.88 -4.13 -3.12
CA THR A 123 14.37 -3.21 -4.16
C THR A 123 14.88 -1.78 -3.99
N MET A 124 15.00 -1.31 -2.75
CA MET A 124 15.46 0.03 -2.40
C MET A 124 16.98 0.11 -2.24
N GLN A 125 17.67 -1.05 -2.30
CA GLN A 125 19.11 -1.18 -2.09
C GLN A 125 19.53 -0.66 -0.71
N VAL A 126 18.83 -1.13 0.33
CA VAL A 126 19.12 -0.83 1.73
C VAL A 126 19.25 -2.12 2.53
N GLU A 127 19.87 -2.04 3.70
CA GLU A 127 20.01 -3.19 4.59
C GLU A 127 18.66 -3.75 5.06
N ALA A 128 18.64 -5.05 5.38
CA ALA A 128 17.43 -5.69 5.90
C ALA A 128 16.95 -5.08 7.24
N SER A 129 17.86 -4.50 8.02
CA SER A 129 17.58 -3.84 9.29
C SER A 129 16.98 -2.43 9.12
N GLN A 130 17.15 -1.82 7.95
CA GLN A 130 16.80 -0.43 7.67
C GLN A 130 15.32 -0.19 7.91
N THR A 131 15.01 0.89 8.62
CA THR A 131 13.63 1.35 8.81
C THR A 131 13.08 1.88 7.50
N VAL A 132 11.89 1.38 7.12
CA VAL A 132 11.14 1.79 5.93
C VAL A 132 9.78 2.31 6.38
N GLU A 133 9.48 3.54 6.01
CA GLU A 133 8.17 4.14 6.20
C GLU A 133 7.27 3.79 5.03
N LEU A 134 6.08 3.28 5.31
CA LEU A 134 5.07 2.97 4.30
C LEU A 134 3.93 3.99 4.38
N ARG A 135 3.68 4.64 3.26
CA ARG A 135 2.59 5.60 3.09
C ARG A 135 1.57 5.11 2.07
N ARG A 136 0.28 5.22 2.38
CA ARG A 136 -0.81 5.06 1.42
C ARG A 136 -1.06 6.38 0.72
N VAL A 137 -1.19 6.36 -0.60
CA VAL A 137 -1.60 7.52 -1.39
C VAL A 137 -3.12 7.62 -1.34
N ILE A 138 -3.63 8.77 -0.92
CA ILE A 138 -5.08 9.03 -0.78
C ILE A 138 -5.61 9.93 -1.90
N GLU A 139 -4.75 10.78 -2.45
CA GLU A 139 -5.05 11.65 -3.59
C GLU A 139 -3.78 11.84 -4.42
N GLN A 140 -3.92 11.88 -5.73
CA GLN A 140 -2.81 12.07 -6.66
C GLN A 140 -3.18 13.11 -7.72
N VAL A 141 -2.26 14.05 -7.94
CA VAL A 141 -2.27 14.95 -9.10
C VAL A 141 -1.00 14.66 -9.91
N PRO A 142 -1.12 14.10 -11.13
CA PRO A 142 0.05 13.88 -11.98
C PRO A 142 0.59 15.20 -12.55
N PRO A 143 1.83 15.23 -13.05
CA PRO A 143 2.39 16.40 -13.74
C PRO A 143 1.51 16.80 -14.94
N LYS A 144 1.23 18.10 -15.13
CA LYS A 144 0.36 18.57 -16.22
C LYS A 144 0.97 18.33 -17.60
N GLU A 145 2.24 18.69 -17.76
CA GLU A 145 2.93 18.64 -19.05
C GLU A 145 3.39 17.22 -19.42
N THR A 146 3.67 16.39 -18.42
CA THR A 146 4.17 15.02 -18.61
C THR A 146 3.47 14.02 -17.67
N PRO A 147 2.16 13.74 -17.85
CA PRO A 147 1.41 12.88 -16.92
C PRO A 147 1.99 11.48 -16.76
N ALA A 148 2.63 10.95 -17.82
CA ALA A 148 3.31 9.65 -17.81
C ALA A 148 4.54 9.59 -16.89
N ASN A 149 5.03 10.74 -16.40
CA ASN A 149 6.13 10.81 -15.44
C ASN A 149 5.66 10.70 -13.99
N ALA A 150 4.37 10.45 -13.72
CA ALA A 150 3.95 10.10 -12.37
C ALA A 150 4.62 8.79 -11.89
N PHE A 151 4.65 8.56 -10.58
CA PHE A 151 5.36 7.43 -9.97
C PHE A 151 4.99 6.05 -10.57
N CYS A 152 3.72 5.86 -10.91
CA CYS A 152 3.22 4.67 -11.60
C CYS A 152 2.76 4.94 -13.04
N GLY A 153 3.24 6.03 -13.64
CA GLY A 153 2.84 6.45 -14.99
C GLY A 153 1.34 6.73 -15.08
N THR A 154 0.65 6.00 -15.95
CA THR A 154 -0.79 6.20 -16.20
C THR A 154 -1.71 5.47 -15.23
N VAL A 155 -1.18 4.58 -14.38
CA VAL A 155 -1.97 3.91 -13.34
C VAL A 155 -1.78 4.60 -11.99
N PRO A 156 -2.81 4.60 -11.12
CA PRO A 156 -2.71 5.24 -9.81
C PRO A 156 -1.61 4.63 -8.95
N THR A 157 -0.83 5.47 -8.28
CA THR A 157 0.08 5.04 -7.22
C THR A 157 -0.74 4.70 -5.98
N GLY A 158 -0.56 3.50 -5.44
CA GLY A 158 -1.27 3.05 -4.24
C GLY A 158 -0.48 3.32 -2.96
N PHE A 159 0.82 3.01 -2.97
CA PHE A 159 1.69 3.17 -1.82
C PHE A 159 3.06 3.74 -2.22
N ILE A 160 3.67 4.43 -1.27
CA ILE A 160 5.05 4.95 -1.37
C ILE A 160 5.81 4.43 -0.15
N ALA A 161 6.93 3.78 -0.38
CA ALA A 161 7.84 3.36 0.68
C ALA A 161 9.10 4.24 0.67
N LEU A 162 9.49 4.73 1.85
CA LEU A 162 10.60 5.65 2.06
C LEU A 162 11.60 5.04 3.04
N ALA A 163 12.89 5.10 2.70
CA ALA A 163 13.98 4.76 3.62
C ALA A 163 15.01 5.90 3.58
N LYS A 164 15.52 6.29 4.74
CA LYS A 164 16.62 7.25 4.84
C LYS A 164 17.89 6.53 5.30
N VAL A 165 18.93 6.62 4.49
CA VAL A 165 20.26 6.06 4.76
C VAL A 165 21.23 7.23 4.93
N SER A 166 22.00 7.24 6.01
CA SER A 166 23.07 8.23 6.18
C SER A 166 24.34 7.69 5.52
N GLU A 167 24.79 8.36 4.47
CA GLU A 167 26.05 8.05 3.77
C GLU A 167 27.11 9.11 4.11
N SER A 168 28.37 8.85 3.75
CA SER A 168 29.49 9.78 4.02
C SER A 168 29.32 11.15 3.34
N THR A 169 28.56 11.20 2.25
CA THR A 169 28.29 12.39 1.45
C THR A 169 26.98 13.08 1.84
N GLY A 170 26.21 12.54 2.79
CA GLY A 170 24.93 13.08 3.25
C GLY A 170 23.85 12.03 3.40
N ASP A 171 22.66 12.47 3.81
CA ASP A 171 21.49 11.59 3.88
C ASP A 171 20.96 11.30 2.46
N VAL A 172 20.68 10.03 2.18
CA VAL A 172 20.07 9.56 0.94
C VAL A 172 18.68 9.01 1.27
N VAL A 173 17.66 9.52 0.59
CA VAL A 173 16.29 9.00 0.68
C VAL A 173 16.07 8.04 -0.48
N LYS A 174 15.94 6.76 -0.20
CA LYS A 174 15.48 5.74 -1.15
C LYS A 174 13.95 5.75 -1.14
N LEU A 175 13.36 5.76 -2.34
CA LEU A 175 11.91 5.78 -2.53
C LEU A 175 11.53 4.67 -3.52
N MET A 176 10.50 3.90 -3.20
CA MET A 176 9.82 3.07 -4.19
C MET A 176 8.32 3.33 -4.20
N ALA A 177 7.75 3.32 -5.40
CA ALA A 177 6.33 3.48 -5.62
C ALA A 177 5.70 2.14 -6.00
N LEU A 178 4.55 1.88 -5.40
CA LEU A 178 3.78 0.65 -5.56
C LEU A 178 2.39 0.98 -6.10
N GLN A 179 1.92 0.21 -7.07
CA GLN A 179 0.52 0.16 -7.47
C GLN A 179 -0.23 -0.86 -6.60
N GLY A 180 -1.57 -0.75 -6.58
CA GLY A 180 -2.45 -1.67 -5.86
C GLY A 180 -3.17 -1.03 -4.68
N SER A 181 -4.24 -1.68 -4.23
CA SER A 181 -5.05 -1.23 -3.09
C SER A 181 -4.74 -1.97 -1.78
N ASP A 182 -4.19 -3.17 -1.90
CA ASP A 182 -3.88 -4.06 -0.77
C ASP A 182 -2.69 -3.53 0.01
N LEU A 183 -2.71 -3.67 1.33
CA LEU A 183 -1.57 -3.31 2.16
C LEU A 183 -0.35 -4.17 1.75
N PRO A 184 0.78 -3.54 1.34
CA PRO A 184 1.99 -4.26 0.94
C PRO A 184 2.49 -5.23 2.00
N ALA A 185 2.50 -6.52 1.64
CA ALA A 185 2.87 -7.64 2.49
C ALA A 185 3.18 -8.88 1.61
N ALA A 186 3.81 -9.90 2.19
CA ALA A 186 4.09 -11.17 1.49
C ALA A 186 2.84 -11.85 0.89
N THR A 187 1.68 -11.65 1.52
CA THR A 187 0.40 -12.26 1.13
C THR A 187 -0.43 -11.37 0.19
N ALA A 188 0.04 -10.17 -0.14
CA ALA A 188 -0.68 -9.26 -1.01
C ALA A 188 -0.73 -9.82 -2.44
N GLN A 189 -1.90 -9.76 -3.08
CA GLN A 189 -2.11 -10.29 -4.43
C GLN A 189 -2.11 -9.18 -5.49
N GLY A 190 -2.43 -7.94 -5.10
CA GLY A 190 -2.57 -6.80 -6.01
C GLY A 190 -1.44 -5.76 -5.97
N VAL A 191 -0.29 -6.04 -5.35
CA VAL A 191 0.80 -5.06 -5.18
C VAL A 191 1.88 -5.27 -6.24
N GLY A 192 2.19 -4.21 -6.99
CA GLY A 192 3.23 -4.21 -8.03
C GLY A 192 4.21 -3.05 -7.85
N LEU A 193 5.49 -3.28 -8.12
CA LEU A 193 6.50 -2.24 -8.17
C LEU A 193 6.33 -1.41 -9.44
N CYS A 194 6.20 -0.09 -9.30
CA CYS A 194 6.19 0.84 -10.41
C CYS A 194 7.58 1.38 -10.71
N ALA A 195 8.24 1.90 -9.68
CA ALA A 195 9.54 2.55 -9.79
C ALA A 195 10.29 2.48 -8.47
N SER A 196 11.62 2.46 -8.55
CA SER A 196 12.54 2.61 -7.43
C SER A 196 13.56 3.68 -7.80
N MET A 197 13.76 4.63 -6.89
CA MET A 197 14.61 5.81 -7.13
C MET A 197 15.20 6.32 -5.82
N PHE A 198 16.12 7.28 -5.92
CA PHE A 198 16.68 7.90 -4.72
C PHE A 198 16.94 9.38 -4.90
N TYR A 199 16.93 10.07 -3.78
CA TYR A 199 17.15 11.50 -3.65
C TYR A 199 18.24 11.77 -2.63
N MET A 200 18.99 12.84 -2.84
CA MET A 200 20.08 13.27 -1.99
C MET A 200 19.62 14.44 -1.15
N GLY A 201 19.79 14.32 0.17
CA GLY A 201 19.70 15.45 1.07
C GLY A 201 20.84 16.42 0.80
N LYS A 202 20.64 17.70 1.13
CA LYS A 202 21.75 18.64 1.17
C LYS A 202 22.74 18.17 2.23
N THR A 203 24.04 18.20 1.91
CA THR A 203 25.09 18.07 2.91
C THR A 203 24.77 19.03 4.05
N ALA A 204 24.68 18.53 5.28
CA ALA A 204 24.60 19.39 6.44
C ALA A 204 25.87 20.23 6.45
N GLU A 205 25.77 21.50 6.07
CA GLU A 205 26.83 22.46 6.28
C GLU A 205 27.03 22.53 7.78
N LYS A 206 28.14 21.95 8.25
CA LYS A 206 28.48 21.90 9.67
C LYS A 206 28.57 23.35 10.15
N ALA A 207 27.59 23.79 10.94
CA ALA A 207 27.60 25.13 11.51
C ALA A 207 28.94 25.38 12.22
N PRO A 208 29.61 26.51 11.97
CA PRO A 208 30.83 26.84 12.71
C PRO A 208 30.49 26.92 14.20
N ALA A 209 31.36 26.31 15.00
CA ALA A 209 31.28 26.28 16.46
C ALA A 209 31.43 27.68 17.07
#